data_AF-A0A8S8ZCM7-F1
#
_entry.id   AF-A0A8S8ZCM7-F1
#
_cell.length_a   1.000
_cell.length_b   1.000
_cell.length_c   1.000
_cell.angle_alpha   90.00
_cell.angle_beta   90.00
_cell.angle_gamma   90.00
#
_symmetry.space_group_name_H-M   'P 1'
#
loop_
_entity.id
_entity.type
_entity.pdbx_description
1 polymer ?
#
loop_
_entity_poly.entity_id
_entity_poly.type
_entity_poly.pdbx_seq_one_letter_code
_entity_poly.pdbx_strand_id
1 'polypeptide(L)' 'MAAAASDYVAKNATSSKIKSDKKEINVKLVKAPKIIDVIKNKQKEIFLVGFKAETDISKNELVNRAKKEIKRL' A
#
# COMPACT_ATOMS: atom_id res chain seq x y z
N MET A 1 -6.29 -9.11 6.10
CA MET A 1 -4.96 -8.62 5.68
C MET A 1 -4.37 -7.77 6.79
N ALA A 2 -3.24 -8.15 7.41
CA ALA A 2 -2.64 -7.39 8.52
C ALA A 2 -1.28 -6.74 8.18
N ALA A 3 -0.72 -7.01 7.00
CA ALA A 3 0.54 -6.44 6.58
C ALA A 3 0.40 -4.96 6.17
N ALA A 4 1.39 -4.15 6.52
CA ALA A 4 1.56 -2.79 6.02
C ALA A 4 2.18 -2.83 4.62
N ALA A 5 1.35 -3.03 3.59
CA ALA A 5 1.79 -3.06 2.21
C ALA A 5 2.21 -1.65 1.74
N SER A 6 3.34 -1.56 1.04
CA SER A 6 3.82 -0.29 0.49
C SER A 6 2.91 0.21 -0.64
N ASP A 7 2.55 1.50 -0.62
CA ASP A 7 1.79 2.14 -1.70
C ASP A 7 2.61 2.31 -2.99
N TYR A 8 3.94 2.28 -2.87
CA TYR A 8 4.89 2.47 -3.97
C TYR A 8 6.02 1.44 -3.93
N VAL A 9 6.58 1.16 -5.10
CA VAL A 9 7.76 0.30 -5.29
C VAL A 9 8.80 1.02 -6.16
N ALA A 10 10.08 0.65 -6.05
CA ALA A 10 11.13 1.21 -6.89
C ALA A 10 10.92 0.79 -8.35
N LYS A 11 10.92 1.78 -9.27
CA LYS A 11 10.71 1.53 -10.71
C LYS A 11 11.79 0.63 -11.31
N ASN A 12 13.04 0.87 -10.92
CA ASN A 12 14.22 0.19 -11.44
C ASN A 12 14.95 -0.51 -10.29
N ALA A 13 14.35 -1.57 -9.75
CA ALA A 13 14.98 -2.36 -8.70
C ALA A 13 16.18 -3.15 -9.26
N THR A 14 17.28 -3.21 -8.51
CA THR A 14 18.47 -3.98 -8.85
C THR A 14 18.65 -5.13 -7.86
N SER A 15 19.16 -6.28 -8.32
CA SER A 15 19.48 -7.42 -7.46
C SER A 15 20.81 -7.25 -6.70
N SER A 16 21.67 -6.34 -7.17
CA SER A 16 22.95 -6.03 -6.54
C SER A 16 22.84 -4.86 -5.56
N LYS A 17 23.68 -4.89 -4.52
CA LYS A 17 23.83 -3.81 -3.55
C LYS A 17 24.33 -2.54 -4.26
N ILE A 18 23.69 -1.40 -3.99
CA ILE A 18 24.16 -0.09 -4.46
C ILE A 18 25.43 0.27 -3.67
N LYS A 19 26.51 0.59 -4.38
CA LYS A 19 27.78 1.01 -3.79
C LYS A 19 27.67 2.41 -3.17
N SER A 20 28.47 2.67 -2.12
CA SER A 20 28.47 3.92 -1.34
C SER A 20 29.44 4.98 -1.90
N ASP A 21 29.92 4.81 -3.12
CA ASP A 21 30.80 5.73 -3.84
C ASP A 21 30.05 6.93 -4.43
N LYS A 22 28.71 6.87 -4.44
CA LYS A 22 27.83 7.95 -4.90
C LYS A 22 27.59 8.97 -3.79
N LYS A 23 27.77 10.26 -4.11
CA LYS A 23 27.45 11.37 -3.19
C LYS A 23 25.95 11.53 -2.91
N GLU A 24 25.10 11.09 -3.86
CA GLU A 24 23.64 11.16 -3.76
C GLU A 24 23.01 9.99 -4.53
N ILE A 25 21.81 9.57 -4.12
CA ILE A 25 21.01 8.56 -4.80
C ILE A 25 19.58 9.09 -4.97
N ASN A 26 19.08 9.03 -6.21
CA ASN A 26 17.70 9.35 -6.52
C ASN A 26 16.91 8.05 -6.78
N VAL A 27 15.85 7.82 -6.00
CA VAL A 27 14.99 6.63 -6.13
C VAL A 27 13.67 7.01 -6.78
N LYS A 28 13.44 6.53 -8.01
CA LYS A 28 12.16 6.73 -8.69
C LYS A 28 11.15 5.67 -8.24
N LEU A 29 10.08 6.11 -7.59
CA LEU A 29 8.99 5.26 -7.12
C LEU A 29 7.81 5.26 -8.09
N VAL A 30 7.14 4.11 -8.21
CA VAL A 30 5.91 3.93 -8.97
C VAL A 30 4.86 3.25 -8.10
N LYS A 31 3.58 3.54 -8.37
CA LYS A 31 2.46 3.01 -7.58
C LYS A 31 2.46 1.49 -7.59
N ALA A 32 2.35 0.88 -6.41
CA ALA A 32 2.24 -0.56 -6.26
C ALA A 32 0.87 -1.06 -6.74
N PRO A 33 0.79 -2.30 -7.27
CA PRO A 33 -0.49 -2.91 -7.56
C PRO A 33 -1.29 -3.10 -6.27
N LYS A 34 -2.59 -2.84 -6.32
CA LYS A 34 -3.47 -3.05 -5.17
C LYS A 34 -3.69 -4.55 -4.94
N ILE A 35 -3.21 -5.04 -3.80
CA ILE A 35 -3.32 -6.45 -3.42
C ILE A 35 -4.78 -6.91 -3.35
N ILE A 36 -5.69 -6.03 -2.91
CA ILE A 36 -7.11 -6.37 -2.78
C ILE A 36 -7.74 -6.69 -4.14
N ASP A 37 -7.40 -5.93 -5.19
CA ASP A 37 -7.91 -6.17 -6.55
C ASP A 37 -7.46 -7.54 -7.06
N VAL A 38 -6.20 -7.92 -6.78
CA VAL A 38 -5.66 -9.25 -7.11
C VAL A 38 -6.40 -10.36 -6.38
N ILE A 39 -6.72 -10.17 -5.09
CA ILE A 39 -7.45 -11.16 -4.29
C ILE A 39 -8.88 -11.33 -4.80
N LYS A 40 -9.62 -10.24 -5.03
CA LYS A 40 -11.00 -10.28 -5.53
C LYS A 40 -11.10 -10.95 -6.91
N ASN A 41 -10.10 -10.75 -7.76
CA ASN A 41 -10.03 -11.43 -9.05
C ASN A 41 -9.85 -12.95 -8.92
N LYS A 42 -9.13 -13.43 -7.88
CA LYS A 42 -8.91 -14.85 -7.63
C LYS A 42 -10.08 -15.52 -6.91
N GLN A 43 -10.71 -14.82 -5.97
CA GLN A 43 -11.85 -15.33 -5.20
C GLN A 43 -12.87 -14.21 -4.96
N LYS A 44 -13.98 -14.27 -5.69
CA LYS A 44 -14.99 -13.20 -5.72
C LYS A 44 -15.81 -13.10 -4.43
N GLU A 45 -16.07 -14.22 -3.77
CA GLU A 45 -16.96 -14.30 -2.59
C GLU A 45 -16.19 -14.33 -1.25
N ILE A 46 -14.96 -13.80 -1.24
CA ILE A 46 -14.14 -13.76 -0.03
C ILE A 46 -14.67 -12.75 1.00
N PHE A 47 -14.75 -13.15 2.26
CA PHE A 47 -14.98 -12.21 3.37
C PHE A 47 -13.68 -11.45 3.68
N LEU A 48 -13.64 -10.17 3.32
CA LEU A 48 -12.44 -9.34 3.40
C LEU A 48 -12.40 -8.52 4.69
N VAL A 49 -11.32 -8.69 5.47
CA VAL A 49 -11.00 -7.83 6.62
C VAL A 49 -9.73 -7.03 6.35
N GLY A 50 -9.86 -5.71 6.39
CA GLY A 50 -8.78 -4.74 6.19
C GLY A 50 -8.54 -3.87 7.42
N PHE A 51 -7.34 -3.32 7.52
CA PHE A 51 -6.95 -2.39 8.58
C PHE A 51 -6.65 -1.03 7.95
N LYS A 52 -6.97 0.04 8.70
CA LYS A 52 -6.67 1.41 8.29
C LYS A 52 -6.06 2.15 9.48
N ALA A 53 -4.85 2.65 9.25
CA ALA A 53 -4.15 3.51 10.18
C ALA A 53 -3.99 4.88 9.53
N GLU A 54 -4.29 5.93 10.30
CA GLU A 54 -4.13 7.33 9.90
C GLU A 54 -3.57 8.08 11.11
N THR A 55 -2.83 9.14 10.86
CA THR A 55 -2.25 10.00 11.90
C THR A 55 -2.82 11.41 11.78
N ASP A 56 -2.78 12.17 12.87
CA ASP A 56 -3.21 13.57 12.91
C ASP A 56 -4.67 13.82 12.48
N ILE A 57 -5.57 12.88 12.79
CA ILE A 57 -7.01 13.02 12.54
C ILE A 57 -7.84 12.59 13.74
N SER A 58 -9.06 13.13 13.83
CA SER A 58 -10.02 12.71 14.84
C SER A 58 -10.50 11.27 14.62
N LYS A 59 -10.98 10.63 15.70
CA LYS A 59 -11.58 9.28 15.63
C LYS A 59 -12.77 9.23 14.67
N ASN A 60 -13.59 10.28 14.62
CA ASN A 60 -14.76 10.33 13.73
C ASN A 60 -14.32 10.35 12.26
N GLU A 61 -13.28 11.12 11.94
CA GLU A 61 -12.73 11.16 10.58
C GLU A 61 -12.11 9.81 10.19
N LEU A 62 -11.38 9.15 11.10
CA LEU A 62 -10.85 7.80 10.86
C LEU A 62 -11.96 6.80 10.51
N VAL A 63 -13.05 6.80 11.28
CA VAL A 63 -14.22 5.93 11.04
C VAL A 63 -14.88 6.26 9.70
N ASN A 64 -15.04 7.54 9.36
CA ASN A 64 -15.61 7.95 8.08
C ASN A 64 -14.76 7.49 6.89
N ARG A 65 -13.43 7.66 6.97
CA ARG A 65 -12.50 7.19 5.95
C ARG A 65 -12.51 5.66 5.83
N ALA A 66 -12.58 4.93 6.94
CA ALA A 66 -12.70 3.47 6.92
C ALA A 66 -13.99 3.01 6.23
N LYS A 67 -15.13 3.63 6.55
CA LYS A 67 -16.42 3.34 5.88
C LYS A 67 -16.38 3.65 4.38
N LYS A 68 -15.72 4.75 3.98
CA LYS A 68 -15.55 5.11 2.57
C LYS A 68 -14.70 4.08 1.83
N GLU A 69 -13.64 3.58 2.46
CA GLU A 69 -12.80 2.55 1.87
C GLU A 69 -13.58 1.25 1.68
N ILE A 70 -14.35 0.80 2.68
CA ILE A 70 -15.21 -0.41 2.56
C ILE A 70 -16.16 -0.31 1.37
N LYS A 71 -16.77 0.86 1.12
CA LYS A 71 -17.66 1.07 -0.04
C LYS A 71 -16.92 1.03 -1.39
N ARG A 72 -15.64 1.36 -1.40
CA ARG A 72 -14.80 1.35 -2.61
C ARG A 72 -14.33 -0.06 -2.97
N LEU A 73 -14.17 -0.92 -1.96
CA LEU A 73 -13.70 -2.28 -2.11
C LEU A 73 -14.79 -3.14 -2.72
#